data_AF-A0A1W9SHA8-F1
#
_entry.id   AF-A0A1W9SHA8-F1
#
_cell.length_a   1.000
_cell.length_b   1.000
_cell.length_c   1.000
_cell.angle_alpha   90.00
_cell.angle_beta   90.00
_cell.angle_gamma   90.00
#
_symmetry.space_group_name_H-M   'P 1'
#
loop_
_entity.id
_entity.type
_entity.pdbx_description
1 polymer ?
#
loop_
_entity_poly.entity_id
_entity_poly.type
_entity_poly.pdbx_seq_one_letter_code
_entity_poly.pdbx_strand_id
1 'polypeptide(L)'
;MSLGHLALTEKGHLKNGKNYTKQKLKPIINISLFKKRSCQVRYIFANNENLPVYILMSIIVALFLGLIISAEEILRDKKIIKRESFLNLSRLSYVNSKVSLLMVISAIQALLFVLVGNTFLGINGLGFSYWLIIFSTAVCANLIGLNISSALNSVVAAYIAIPFVLVPQLLLNGAVVDYKTMHKDIVSEKYTPVYGDLMTSRWAYEALMVEQFKNNPFQKDFFEVERKLSHTNYIISLYIQKIQSSFSKLTTAQNNQADKTKLIKLLENELIKFSKTSLGSGFIELANNLAKDYNTEEYKTSFNNEIEVVKNKFIGKQKKYKKEKETIYKNLVKTLGGEKAFLKFKEDNHNQSVANYALSRYDFNKITVVDNEIIQLKDPIYQIPESNYGRAHFYAPVKKIAGIEIDTYWFNLTIIWLMTAIMYFILLVDFIRRGVEYIQHLKSIKGWSKKVLRV
;
A
#
# COMPACT_ATOMS: atom_id res chain seq x y z
N MET A 1 34.17 32.65 46.12
CA MET A 1 33.77 32.69 47.56
C MET A 1 32.49 33.53 47.62
N SER A 2 31.34 32.97 48.02
CA SER A 2 30.93 32.70 49.42
C SER A 2 30.61 34.02 50.16
N LEU A 3 29.46 34.26 50.80
CA LEU A 3 28.24 33.46 51.06
C LEU A 3 27.02 34.39 51.29
N GLY A 4 25.83 33.82 51.61
CA GLY A 4 24.50 34.46 51.80
C GLY A 4 24.38 35.57 52.88
N HIS A 5 23.17 36.07 53.23
CA HIS A 5 21.88 35.36 53.32
C HIS A 5 20.64 36.27 53.14
N LEU A 6 19.49 35.64 52.86
CA LEU A 6 18.08 36.12 52.87
C LEU A 6 17.70 37.33 53.75
N ALA A 7 16.80 38.19 53.24
CA ALA A 7 15.40 38.30 53.72
C ALA A 7 14.48 39.14 52.80
N LEU A 8 13.35 38.54 52.36
CA LEU A 8 11.97 39.09 52.26
C LEU A 8 11.84 40.63 52.07
N THR A 9 11.24 41.20 51.02
CA THR A 9 9.96 40.89 50.32
C THR A 9 9.93 41.51 48.88
N GLU A 10 8.91 41.48 47.99
CA GLU A 10 7.58 40.82 47.95
C GLU A 10 7.08 40.45 46.51
N LYS A 11 5.78 40.65 46.24
CA LYS A 11 4.91 40.29 45.09
C LYS A 11 5.22 40.98 43.75
N GLY A 12 5.03 40.27 42.62
CA GLY A 12 4.99 40.92 41.28
C GLY A 12 4.98 40.02 40.02
N HIS A 13 4.01 39.10 39.88
CA HIS A 13 3.65 38.36 38.66
C HIS A 13 4.69 37.48 37.91
N LEU A 14 4.42 36.16 37.95
CA LEU A 14 5.06 35.07 37.21
C LEU A 14 4.85 35.22 35.68
N LYS A 15 5.89 35.11 34.85
CA LYS A 15 6.39 33.85 34.24
C LYS A 15 5.28 32.89 33.76
N ASN A 16 5.28 32.60 32.45
CA ASN A 16 5.03 31.24 31.96
C ASN A 16 5.71 30.99 30.61
N GLY A 17 6.68 30.09 30.61
CA GLY A 17 7.26 29.49 29.41
C GLY A 17 7.20 27.96 29.52
N LYS A 18 7.22 27.30 28.36
CA LYS A 18 7.18 25.83 28.17
C LYS A 18 5.85 25.14 28.53
N ASN A 19 5.20 24.57 27.51
CA ASN A 19 4.60 23.23 27.56
C ASN A 19 4.25 22.72 26.14
N TYR A 20 5.27 22.38 25.35
CA TYR A 20 5.10 21.53 24.16
C TYR A 20 5.04 20.06 24.59
N THR A 21 3.85 19.57 24.96
CA THR A 21 3.50 18.13 25.01
C THR A 21 2.04 17.96 25.43
N LYS A 22 1.16 17.69 24.45
CA LYS A 22 -0.12 16.94 24.60
C LYS A 22 -0.84 16.88 23.25
N GLN A 23 -0.30 16.06 22.35
CA GLN A 23 -1.02 15.61 21.17
C GLN A 23 -2.14 14.66 21.66
N LYS A 24 -3.31 15.23 21.96
CA LYS A 24 -4.46 14.45 22.44
C LYS A 24 -4.91 13.49 21.34
N LEU A 25 -4.81 12.19 21.57
CA LEU A 25 -5.58 11.21 20.81
C LEU A 25 -7.06 11.62 20.87
N LYS A 26 -7.67 11.92 19.72
CA LYS A 26 -9.12 12.04 19.62
C LYS A 26 -9.69 10.61 19.66
N PRO A 27 -10.58 10.26 20.62
CA PRO A 27 -11.11 8.90 20.69
C PRO A 27 -12.00 8.62 19.48
N ILE A 28 -11.87 7.40 18.94
CA ILE A 28 -12.51 6.92 17.70
C ILE A 28 -14.02 6.62 17.88
N ILE A 29 -14.55 6.73 19.11
CA ILE A 29 -15.88 6.23 19.45
C ILE A 29 -16.89 7.36 19.53
N ASN A 30 -17.91 7.30 18.67
CA ASN A 30 -19.10 8.14 18.73
C ASN A 30 -20.04 7.68 19.87
N ILE A 31 -19.63 7.88 21.13
CA ILE A 31 -20.49 7.65 22.30
C ILE A 31 -21.46 8.83 22.43
N SER A 32 -22.52 8.82 21.62
CA SER A 32 -23.63 9.78 21.68
C SER A 32 -24.40 9.75 23.01
N LEU A 33 -24.14 8.76 23.87
CA LEU A 33 -24.78 8.56 25.17
C LEU A 33 -24.14 9.27 26.36
N PHE A 34 -22.90 9.81 26.25
CA PHE A 34 -22.17 10.33 27.44
C PHE A 34 -21.58 11.76 27.32
N LYS A 35 -21.90 12.52 26.26
CA LYS A 35 -21.38 13.90 26.13
C LYS A 35 -22.45 14.96 25.84
N LYS A 36 -23.26 15.24 26.86
CA LYS A 36 -24.16 16.40 26.87
C LYS A 36 -23.31 17.67 27.16
N ARG A 37 -23.30 18.61 26.20
CA ARG A 37 -22.44 19.83 26.13
C ARG A 37 -20.98 19.49 25.71
N SER A 38 -20.40 20.06 24.65
CA SER A 38 -20.65 21.34 23.95
C SER A 38 -20.33 21.23 22.45
N CYS A 39 -21.08 21.94 21.60
CA CYS A 39 -20.98 21.99 20.13
C CYS A 39 -21.13 20.61 19.43
N GLN A 40 -22.28 20.40 18.78
CA GLN A 40 -22.50 19.20 17.93
C GLN A 40 -21.68 19.30 16.64
N VAL A 41 -20.44 18.80 16.69
CA VAL A 41 -19.67 18.54 15.47
C VAL A 41 -20.34 17.39 14.73
N ARG A 42 -21.10 17.72 13.67
CA ARG A 42 -21.71 16.73 12.79
C ARG A 42 -20.60 15.87 12.17
N TYR A 43 -20.78 14.55 12.17
CA TYR A 43 -19.87 13.66 11.45
C TYR A 43 -19.94 13.96 9.96
N ILE A 44 -18.77 14.13 9.34
CA ILE A 44 -18.59 14.34 7.89
C ILE A 44 -17.58 13.29 7.43
N PHE A 45 -18.01 12.39 6.55
CA PHE A 45 -17.18 11.27 6.07
C PHE A 45 -15.87 11.75 5.44
N ALA A 46 -15.92 12.83 4.65
CA ALA A 46 -14.74 13.41 4.02
C ALA A 46 -13.62 13.81 4.98
N ASN A 47 -13.97 14.24 6.19
CA ASN A 47 -13.03 14.73 7.21
C ASN A 47 -12.62 13.62 8.21
N ASN A 48 -13.04 12.37 8.01
CA ASN A 48 -12.67 11.27 8.90
C ASN A 48 -11.20 10.85 8.67
N GLU A 49 -10.31 11.34 9.54
CA GLU A 49 -8.88 11.01 9.56
C GLU A 49 -8.61 9.50 9.70
N ASN A 50 -9.51 8.75 10.35
CA ASN A 50 -9.27 7.36 10.77
C ASN A 50 -9.59 6.30 9.71
N LEU A 51 -10.11 6.67 8.53
CA LEU A 51 -10.55 5.67 7.53
C LEU A 51 -9.43 4.71 7.05
N PRO A 52 -8.19 5.16 6.76
CA PRO A 52 -7.08 4.25 6.44
C PRO A 52 -6.74 3.29 7.59
N VAL A 53 -6.79 3.79 8.83
CA VAL A 53 -6.55 2.96 10.03
C VAL A 53 -7.65 1.92 10.21
N TYR A 54 -8.91 2.27 9.94
CA TYR A 54 -10.02 1.32 9.93
C TYR A 54 -9.82 0.21 8.88
N ILE A 55 -9.44 0.56 7.64
CA ILE A 55 -9.17 -0.42 6.58
C ILE A 55 -8.07 -1.40 7.02
N LEU A 56 -6.95 -0.88 7.54
CA LEU A 56 -5.86 -1.68 8.07
C LEU A 56 -6.32 -2.61 9.20
N MET A 57 -6.98 -2.06 10.23
CA MET A 57 -7.39 -2.84 11.39
C MET A 57 -8.45 -3.90 11.04
N SER A 58 -9.33 -3.63 10.07
CA SER A 58 -10.30 -4.62 9.56
C SER A 58 -9.61 -5.86 8.97
N ILE A 59 -8.54 -5.65 8.20
CA ILE A 59 -7.73 -6.72 7.61
C ILE A 59 -6.98 -7.49 8.70
N ILE A 60 -6.40 -6.80 9.69
CA ILE A 60 -5.66 -7.44 10.79
C ILE A 60 -6.61 -8.25 11.69
N VAL A 61 -7.81 -7.76 11.96
CA VAL A 61 -8.86 -8.50 12.69
C VAL A 61 -9.28 -9.76 11.92
N ALA A 62 -9.46 -9.66 10.59
CA ALA A 62 -9.79 -10.81 9.76
C ALA A 62 -8.69 -11.88 9.76
N LEU A 63 -7.42 -11.47 9.67
CA LEU A 63 -6.27 -12.37 9.79
C LEU A 63 -6.22 -13.03 11.18
N PHE A 64 -6.39 -12.25 12.25
CA PHE A 64 -6.32 -12.72 13.63
C PHE A 64 -7.42 -13.73 13.97
N LEU A 65 -8.68 -13.43 13.61
CA LEU A 65 -9.80 -14.33 13.84
C LEU A 65 -9.67 -15.64 13.04
N GLY A 66 -9.29 -15.56 11.75
CA GLY A 66 -9.08 -16.75 10.93
C GLY A 66 -7.95 -17.65 11.46
N LEU A 67 -6.84 -17.05 11.89
CA LEU A 67 -5.73 -17.78 12.53
C LEU A 67 -6.18 -18.46 13.84
N ILE A 68 -6.88 -17.76 14.73
CA ILE A 68 -7.30 -18.32 16.03
C ILE A 68 -8.28 -19.48 15.85
N ILE A 69 -9.32 -19.31 15.04
CA ILE A 69 -10.39 -20.31 14.90
C ILE A 69 -9.81 -21.60 14.28
N SER A 70 -8.94 -21.49 13.29
CA SER A 70 -8.40 -22.64 12.56
C SER A 70 -7.17 -23.31 13.20
N ALA A 71 -6.38 -22.58 14.01
CA ALA A 71 -5.16 -23.11 14.62
C ALA A 71 -5.39 -24.27 15.61
N GLU A 72 -6.60 -24.43 16.14
CA GLU A 72 -6.93 -25.50 17.09
C GLU A 72 -7.66 -26.71 16.46
N GLU A 73 -8.24 -26.56 15.27
CA GLU A 73 -9.13 -27.56 14.67
C GLU A 73 -8.48 -28.93 14.43
N ILE A 74 -7.34 -28.98 13.73
CA ILE A 74 -6.66 -30.25 13.45
C ILE A 74 -6.03 -30.83 14.73
N LEU A 75 -5.56 -29.96 15.64
CA LEU A 75 -5.00 -30.35 16.94
C LEU A 75 -5.99 -31.15 17.79
N ARG A 76 -7.25 -30.69 17.90
CA ARG A 76 -8.33 -31.38 18.62
C ARG A 76 -8.60 -32.76 18.02
N ASP A 77 -8.68 -32.83 16.70
CA ASP A 77 -9.07 -34.03 15.98
C ASP A 77 -7.94 -35.07 15.83
N LYS A 78 -6.69 -34.78 16.25
CA LYS A 78 -5.54 -35.71 16.10
C LYS A 78 -5.82 -37.14 16.58
N LYS A 79 -6.60 -37.32 17.65
CA LYS A 79 -6.99 -38.65 18.16
C LYS A 79 -8.02 -39.36 17.26
N ILE A 80 -8.90 -38.61 16.61
CA ILE A 80 -9.93 -39.12 15.69
C ILE A 80 -9.27 -39.47 14.35
N ILE A 81 -8.46 -38.56 13.79
CA ILE A 81 -7.70 -38.78 12.55
C ILE A 81 -6.83 -40.04 12.65
N LYS A 82 -6.17 -40.27 13.79
CA LYS A 82 -5.36 -41.49 14.02
C LYS A 82 -6.19 -42.77 14.13
N ARG A 83 -7.49 -42.69 14.44
CA ARG A 83 -8.42 -43.84 14.40
C ARG A 83 -8.93 -44.07 12.98
N GLU A 84 -9.37 -43.01 12.30
CA GLU A 84 -9.88 -43.06 10.93
C GLU A 84 -8.82 -43.47 9.90
N SER A 85 -7.54 -43.22 10.17
CA SER A 85 -6.45 -43.71 9.32
C SER A 85 -6.34 -45.24 9.27
N PHE A 86 -6.87 -45.97 10.26
CA PHE A 86 -6.99 -47.44 10.19
C PHE A 86 -8.18 -47.91 9.32
N LEU A 87 -9.08 -46.99 8.95
CA LEU A 87 -10.27 -47.25 8.13
C LEU A 87 -10.12 -46.71 6.69
N ASN A 88 -8.91 -46.30 6.28
CA ASN A 88 -8.59 -45.80 4.94
C ASN A 88 -9.46 -44.61 4.45
N LEU A 89 -9.97 -43.76 5.35
CA LEU A 89 -10.67 -42.53 4.92
C LEU A 89 -9.75 -41.60 4.11
N SER A 90 -10.30 -41.00 3.06
CA SER A 90 -9.52 -40.09 2.20
C SER A 90 -9.25 -38.76 2.91
N ARG A 91 -7.96 -38.46 3.11
CA ARG A 91 -7.48 -37.20 3.70
C ARG A 91 -8.03 -35.96 3.00
N LEU A 92 -8.22 -36.02 1.69
CA LEU A 92 -8.82 -34.96 0.88
C LEU A 92 -10.23 -34.60 1.37
N SER A 93 -11.05 -35.60 1.73
CA SER A 93 -12.39 -35.38 2.28
C SER A 93 -12.35 -34.67 3.63
N TYR A 94 -11.45 -35.09 4.54
CA TYR A 94 -11.26 -34.43 5.83
C TYR A 94 -10.85 -32.96 5.68
N VAL A 95 -9.83 -32.68 4.86
CA VAL A 95 -9.35 -31.29 4.65
C VAL A 95 -10.42 -30.43 4.00
N ASN A 96 -11.13 -30.94 2.97
CA ASN A 96 -12.23 -30.21 2.34
C ASN A 96 -13.36 -29.91 3.33
N SER A 97 -13.78 -30.87 4.15
CA SER A 97 -14.82 -30.67 5.17
C SER A 97 -14.46 -29.53 6.13
N LYS A 98 -13.21 -29.50 6.64
CA LYS A 98 -12.73 -28.43 7.53
C LYS A 98 -12.61 -27.08 6.82
N VAL A 99 -12.06 -27.04 5.60
CA VAL A 99 -11.89 -25.80 4.83
C VAL A 99 -13.24 -25.19 4.45
N SER A 100 -14.21 -26.00 4.00
CA SER A 100 -15.56 -25.54 3.66
C SER A 100 -16.29 -24.99 4.88
N LEU A 101 -16.23 -25.66 6.03
CA LEU A 101 -16.84 -25.19 7.28
C LEU A 101 -16.27 -23.84 7.72
N LEU A 102 -14.93 -23.71 7.74
CA LEU A 102 -14.26 -22.47 8.11
C LEU A 102 -14.54 -21.33 7.12
N MET A 103 -14.65 -21.64 5.82
CA MET A 103 -15.01 -20.66 4.80
C MET A 103 -16.41 -20.09 5.02
N VAL A 104 -17.41 -20.92 5.34
CA VAL A 104 -18.78 -20.46 5.65
C VAL A 104 -18.80 -19.57 6.90
N ILE A 105 -18.11 -19.99 7.97
CA ILE A 105 -18.01 -19.19 9.21
C ILE A 105 -17.37 -17.83 8.93
N SER A 106 -16.24 -17.79 8.20
CA SER A 106 -15.57 -16.54 7.86
C SER A 106 -16.37 -15.65 6.91
N ALA A 107 -17.17 -16.21 5.99
CA ALA A 107 -18.05 -15.44 5.12
C ALA A 107 -19.11 -14.66 5.93
N ILE A 108 -19.74 -15.33 6.89
CA ILE A 108 -20.74 -14.74 7.80
C ILE A 108 -20.10 -13.70 8.72
N GLN A 109 -18.96 -14.03 9.34
CA GLN A 109 -18.23 -13.11 10.21
C GLN A 109 -17.78 -11.84 9.47
N ALA A 110 -17.20 -11.99 8.27
CA ALA A 110 -16.81 -10.85 7.44
C ALA A 110 -18.02 -10.00 7.03
N LEU A 111 -19.16 -10.62 6.72
CA LEU A 111 -20.38 -9.90 6.33
C LEU A 111 -20.92 -9.07 7.50
N LEU A 112 -21.06 -9.66 8.69
CA LEU A 112 -21.50 -8.95 9.88
C LEU A 112 -20.54 -7.81 10.27
N PHE A 113 -19.23 -8.06 10.21
CA PHE A 113 -18.22 -7.05 10.48
C PHE A 113 -18.32 -5.85 9.52
N VAL A 114 -18.46 -6.10 8.22
CA VAL A 114 -18.56 -5.04 7.20
C VAL A 114 -19.90 -4.31 7.27
N LEU A 115 -21.01 -5.01 7.49
CA LEU A 115 -22.33 -4.38 7.67
C LEU A 115 -22.31 -3.40 8.84
N VAL A 116 -21.74 -3.78 9.98
CA VAL A 116 -21.61 -2.87 11.13
C VAL A 116 -20.58 -1.78 10.85
N GLY A 117 -19.35 -2.11 10.47
CA GLY A 117 -18.26 -1.16 10.30
C GLY A 117 -18.52 -0.09 9.23
N ASN A 118 -18.98 -0.51 8.05
CA ASN A 118 -19.23 0.42 6.93
C ASN A 118 -20.45 1.32 7.19
N THR A 119 -21.48 0.84 7.89
CA THR A 119 -22.64 1.69 8.25
C THR A 119 -22.29 2.71 9.32
N PHE A 120 -21.53 2.32 10.36
CA PHE A 120 -21.05 3.25 11.39
C PHE A 120 -20.11 4.33 10.84
N LEU A 121 -19.36 4.03 9.78
CA LEU A 121 -18.45 4.98 9.12
C LEU A 121 -19.09 5.75 7.95
N GLY A 122 -20.26 5.32 7.45
CA GLY A 122 -20.90 5.94 6.28
C GLY A 122 -20.19 5.64 4.95
N ILE A 123 -19.59 4.45 4.80
CA ILE A 123 -18.92 4.04 3.55
C ILE A 123 -19.98 3.66 2.51
N ASN A 124 -20.20 4.53 1.54
CA ASN A 124 -21.22 4.38 0.51
C ASN A 124 -20.73 3.56 -0.70
N GLY A 125 -21.58 2.66 -1.21
CA GLY A 125 -21.38 1.93 -2.47
C GLY A 125 -20.34 0.79 -2.47
N LEU A 126 -19.42 0.73 -1.50
CA LEU A 126 -18.28 -0.20 -1.51
C LEU A 126 -18.40 -1.40 -0.55
N GLY A 127 -19.57 -1.62 0.06
CA GLY A 127 -19.78 -2.69 1.04
C GLY A 127 -19.41 -4.10 0.53
N PHE A 128 -19.76 -4.43 -0.71
CA PHE A 128 -19.41 -5.72 -1.30
C PHE A 128 -17.89 -5.86 -1.53
N SER A 129 -17.23 -4.80 -2.02
CA SER A 129 -15.78 -4.79 -2.23
C SER A 129 -15.00 -4.98 -0.91
N TYR A 130 -15.48 -4.35 0.17
CA TYR A 130 -14.95 -4.57 1.52
C TYR A 130 -15.15 -6.01 2.01
N TRP A 131 -16.38 -6.51 1.90
CA TRP A 131 -16.71 -7.87 2.31
C TRP A 131 -15.82 -8.91 1.62
N LEU A 132 -15.69 -8.83 0.29
CA LEU A 132 -14.98 -9.83 -0.50
C LEU A 132 -13.47 -9.90 -0.17
N ILE A 133 -12.81 -8.75 0.04
CA ILE A 133 -11.39 -8.72 0.46
C ILE A 133 -11.23 -9.23 1.91
N ILE A 134 -12.08 -8.78 2.84
CA ILE A 134 -12.01 -9.18 4.26
C ILE A 134 -12.28 -10.68 4.40
N PHE A 135 -13.26 -11.21 3.67
CA PHE A 135 -13.55 -12.64 3.56
C PHE A 135 -12.36 -13.42 2.98
N SER A 136 -11.83 -13.02 1.83
CA SER A 136 -10.70 -13.74 1.18
C SER A 136 -9.44 -13.71 2.05
N THR A 137 -9.23 -12.61 2.78
CA THR A 137 -8.16 -12.48 3.79
C THR A 137 -8.35 -13.47 4.95
N ALA A 138 -9.57 -13.57 5.49
CA ALA A 138 -9.89 -14.52 6.55
C ALA A 138 -9.74 -15.99 6.08
N VAL A 139 -10.12 -16.31 4.84
CA VAL A 139 -9.92 -17.65 4.25
C VAL A 139 -8.43 -17.98 4.10
N CYS A 140 -7.61 -17.03 3.63
CA CYS A 140 -6.16 -17.20 3.60
C CYS A 140 -5.59 -17.46 5.00
N ALA A 141 -6.05 -16.73 6.02
CA ALA A 141 -5.67 -16.93 7.41
C ALA A 141 -6.12 -18.29 7.97
N ASN A 142 -7.32 -18.75 7.63
CA ASN A 142 -7.81 -20.08 8.02
C ASN A 142 -6.86 -21.17 7.54
N LEU A 143 -6.37 -21.10 6.29
CA LEU A 143 -5.43 -22.10 5.79
C LEU A 143 -4.04 -22.01 6.43
N ILE A 144 -3.57 -20.80 6.75
CA ILE A 144 -2.32 -20.63 7.50
C ILE A 144 -2.47 -21.24 8.90
N GLY A 145 -3.58 -21.00 9.59
CA GLY A 145 -3.86 -21.58 10.90
C GLY A 145 -4.05 -23.09 10.87
N LEU A 146 -4.75 -23.66 9.88
CA LEU A 146 -4.81 -25.12 9.69
C LEU A 146 -3.41 -25.74 9.48
N ASN A 147 -2.53 -25.07 8.73
CA ASN A 147 -1.13 -25.50 8.56
C ASN A 147 -0.33 -25.45 9.88
N ILE A 148 -0.57 -24.45 10.73
CA ILE A 148 0.00 -24.40 12.09
C ILE A 148 -0.57 -25.55 12.95
N SER A 149 -1.86 -25.82 12.84
CA SER A 149 -2.58 -26.86 13.58
C SER A 149 -2.10 -28.28 13.24
N SER A 150 -1.82 -28.56 11.96
CA SER A 150 -1.26 -29.85 11.55
C SER A 150 0.18 -30.04 12.02
N ALA A 151 1.01 -28.98 11.94
CA ALA A 151 2.44 -29.03 12.20
C ALA A 151 2.85 -29.06 13.68
N LEU A 152 2.08 -28.44 14.57
CA LEU A 152 2.39 -28.36 16.00
C LEU A 152 1.72 -29.46 16.81
N ASN A 153 2.20 -29.74 18.02
CA ASN A 153 1.71 -30.85 18.87
C ASN A 153 0.94 -30.40 20.13
N SER A 154 0.76 -29.11 20.35
CA SER A 154 0.05 -28.55 21.50
C SER A 154 -0.70 -27.28 21.11
N VAL A 155 -1.90 -27.10 21.66
CA VAL A 155 -2.72 -25.89 21.50
C VAL A 155 -1.98 -24.65 22.00
N VAL A 156 -1.24 -24.78 23.11
CA VAL A 156 -0.41 -23.69 23.65
C VAL A 156 0.67 -23.26 22.65
N ALA A 157 1.30 -24.22 21.96
CA ALA A 157 2.31 -23.92 20.95
C ALA A 157 1.69 -23.21 19.73
N ALA A 158 0.47 -23.57 19.34
CA ALA A 158 -0.25 -22.90 18.25
C ALA A 158 -0.60 -21.45 18.61
N TYR A 159 -1.09 -21.18 19.82
CA TYR A 159 -1.33 -19.80 20.26
C TYR A 159 -0.06 -18.96 20.35
N ILE A 160 1.08 -19.55 20.74
CA ILE A 160 2.39 -18.86 20.70
C ILE A 160 2.81 -18.55 19.26
N ALA A 161 2.50 -19.41 18.28
CA ALA A 161 2.86 -19.20 16.88
C ALA A 161 2.06 -18.08 16.19
N ILE A 162 0.81 -17.81 16.61
CA ILE A 162 -0.07 -16.81 15.97
C ILE A 162 0.56 -15.40 15.95
N PRO A 163 1.07 -14.82 17.06
CA PRO A 163 1.78 -13.54 17.05
C PRO A 163 2.99 -13.49 16.10
N PHE A 164 3.77 -14.57 15.99
CA PHE A 164 4.92 -14.61 15.08
C PHE A 164 4.52 -14.56 13.59
N VAL A 165 3.29 -14.96 13.26
CA VAL A 165 2.71 -14.79 11.91
C VAL A 165 2.06 -13.42 11.76
N LEU A 166 1.35 -12.94 12.79
CA LEU A 166 0.58 -11.70 12.73
C LEU A 166 1.46 -10.43 12.72
N VAL A 167 2.52 -10.39 13.52
CA VAL A 167 3.38 -9.19 13.65
C VAL A 167 4.08 -8.82 12.33
N PRO A 168 4.70 -9.75 11.58
CA PRO A 168 5.21 -9.45 10.24
C PRO A 168 4.12 -8.94 9.28
N GLN A 169 2.93 -9.54 9.29
CA GLN A 169 1.79 -9.10 8.47
C GLN A 169 1.33 -7.67 8.86
N LEU A 170 1.46 -7.26 10.12
CA LEU A 170 1.16 -5.91 10.59
C LEU A 170 2.23 -4.88 10.21
N LEU A 171 3.51 -5.25 10.24
CA LEU A 171 4.62 -4.31 10.01
C LEU A 171 4.97 -4.14 8.53
N LEU A 172 4.89 -5.22 7.73
CA LEU A 172 5.43 -5.26 6.37
C LEU A 172 4.38 -4.99 5.27
N ASN A 173 3.19 -4.51 5.62
CA ASN A 173 2.10 -4.20 4.70
C ASN A 173 2.17 -2.81 4.01
N GLY A 174 3.16 -1.98 4.35
CA GLY A 174 3.34 -0.65 3.76
C GLY A 174 2.46 0.47 4.35
N ALA A 175 1.56 0.15 5.27
CA ALA A 175 0.68 1.11 5.94
C ALA A 175 1.26 1.65 7.25
N VAL A 176 1.84 0.76 8.07
CA VAL A 176 2.45 1.09 9.37
C VAL A 176 3.88 1.58 9.20
N VAL A 177 4.64 0.91 8.33
CA VAL A 177 5.99 1.30 7.95
C VAL A 177 5.99 1.53 6.45
N ASP A 178 6.19 2.77 6.01
CA ASP A 178 6.33 3.10 4.60
C ASP A 178 7.60 2.43 4.03
N TYR A 179 7.46 1.73 2.91
CA TYR A 179 8.59 1.12 2.21
C TYR A 179 9.70 2.13 1.88
N LYS A 180 9.36 3.40 1.65
CA LYS A 180 10.34 4.47 1.35
C LYS A 180 11.29 4.80 2.52
N THR A 181 10.92 4.45 3.75
CA THR A 181 11.77 4.68 4.94
C THR A 181 12.63 3.47 5.30
N MET A 182 12.42 2.33 4.63
CA MET A 182 13.23 1.13 4.82
C MET A 182 14.58 1.25 4.08
N HIS A 183 15.52 0.36 4.42
CA HIS A 183 16.89 0.46 3.94
C HIS A 183 16.99 0.24 2.42
N LYS A 184 17.76 1.10 1.73
CA LYS A 184 17.77 1.18 0.25
C LYS A 184 18.26 -0.10 -0.44
N ASP A 185 19.17 -0.83 0.18
CA ASP A 185 19.68 -2.10 -0.35
C ASP A 185 18.60 -3.21 -0.40
N ILE A 186 17.43 -2.98 0.23
CA ILE A 186 16.32 -3.93 0.34
C ILE A 186 15.05 -3.42 -0.36
N VAL A 187 14.99 -2.15 -0.78
CA VAL A 187 13.80 -1.51 -1.37
C VAL A 187 14.10 -0.84 -2.70
N SER A 188 13.33 -1.23 -3.71
CA SER A 188 13.24 -0.47 -4.97
C SER A 188 12.25 0.68 -4.83
N GLU A 189 12.64 1.90 -5.16
CA GLU A 189 11.70 3.04 -5.25
C GLU A 189 10.70 2.88 -6.43
N LYS A 190 10.89 1.87 -7.30
CA LYS A 190 10.06 1.55 -8.48
C LYS A 190 8.97 0.49 -8.23
N TYR A 191 9.15 -0.41 -7.26
CA TYR A 191 8.28 -1.57 -7.03
C TYR A 191 8.07 -1.88 -5.54
N THR A 192 6.95 -2.49 -5.18
CA THR A 192 6.76 -3.04 -3.82
C THR A 192 7.89 -4.02 -3.45
N PRO A 193 8.40 -3.99 -2.20
CA PRO A 193 9.45 -4.92 -1.77
C PRO A 193 8.97 -6.37 -1.70
N VAL A 194 9.84 -7.32 -2.05
CA VAL A 194 9.49 -8.75 -2.18
C VAL A 194 8.94 -9.34 -0.87
N TYR A 195 9.44 -8.92 0.29
CA TYR A 195 8.90 -9.35 1.58
C TYR A 195 7.50 -8.79 1.87
N GLY A 196 7.15 -7.62 1.32
CA GLY A 196 5.78 -7.11 1.32
C GLY A 196 4.87 -7.87 0.34
N ASP A 197 5.43 -8.37 -0.77
CA ASP A 197 4.72 -9.24 -1.72
C ASP A 197 4.35 -10.61 -1.11
N LEU A 198 5.04 -11.05 -0.05
CA LEU A 198 4.72 -12.26 0.72
C LEU A 198 3.61 -12.09 1.77
N MET A 199 3.19 -10.85 2.07
CA MET A 199 2.20 -10.57 3.13
C MET A 199 0.79 -10.41 2.55
N THR A 200 -0.14 -11.29 2.93
CA THR A 200 -1.56 -11.22 2.53
C THR A 200 -2.18 -9.87 2.91
N SER A 201 -1.79 -9.32 4.07
CA SER A 201 -2.22 -8.01 4.55
C SER A 201 -1.87 -6.86 3.58
N ARG A 202 -0.72 -6.94 2.89
CA ARG A 202 -0.26 -5.93 1.93
C ARG A 202 -1.21 -5.86 0.74
N TRP A 203 -1.50 -7.01 0.14
CA TRP A 203 -2.40 -7.13 -1.01
C TRP A 203 -3.81 -6.67 -0.65
N ALA A 204 -4.34 -7.10 0.51
CA ALA A 204 -5.67 -6.72 1.00
C ALA A 204 -5.77 -5.21 1.28
N TYR A 205 -4.77 -4.62 1.91
CA TYR A 205 -4.78 -3.20 2.28
C TYR A 205 -4.66 -2.29 1.07
N GLU A 206 -3.74 -2.62 0.13
CA GLU A 206 -3.64 -1.91 -1.12
C GLU A 206 -4.93 -2.02 -1.95
N ALA A 207 -5.57 -3.20 -1.99
CA ALA A 207 -6.84 -3.40 -2.70
C ALA A 207 -7.93 -2.45 -2.18
N LEU A 208 -8.15 -2.43 -0.85
CA LEU A 208 -9.19 -1.58 -0.26
C LEU A 208 -8.84 -0.09 -0.30
N MET A 209 -7.57 0.31 -0.15
CA MET A 209 -7.18 1.71 -0.28
C MET A 209 -7.33 2.24 -1.70
N VAL A 210 -6.94 1.45 -2.71
CA VAL A 210 -7.13 1.79 -4.12
C VAL A 210 -8.61 1.84 -4.48
N GLU A 211 -9.39 0.83 -4.08
CA GLU A 211 -10.85 0.77 -4.30
C GLU A 211 -11.57 1.95 -3.65
N GLN A 212 -11.29 2.22 -2.37
CA GLN A 212 -11.89 3.33 -1.61
C GLN A 212 -11.55 4.69 -2.21
N PHE A 213 -10.35 4.87 -2.78
CA PHE A 213 -10.01 6.09 -3.49
C PHE A 213 -10.66 6.16 -4.88
N LYS A 214 -10.51 5.11 -5.70
CA LYS A 214 -10.79 5.12 -7.15
C LYS A 214 -12.28 4.97 -7.47
N ASN A 215 -12.94 4.01 -6.82
CA ASN A 215 -14.26 3.51 -7.21
C ASN A 215 -15.40 3.98 -6.29
N ASN A 216 -15.14 4.86 -5.32
CA ASN A 216 -16.22 5.53 -4.59
C ASN A 216 -17.09 6.37 -5.55
N PRO A 217 -18.39 6.58 -5.23
CA PRO A 217 -19.33 7.23 -6.14
C PRO A 217 -18.91 8.61 -6.66
N PHE A 218 -18.15 9.38 -5.87
CA PHE A 218 -17.66 10.69 -6.31
C PHE A 218 -16.44 10.58 -7.23
N GLN A 219 -15.42 9.82 -6.83
CA GLN A 219 -14.15 9.82 -7.54
C GLN A 219 -14.25 9.08 -8.88
N LYS A 220 -15.14 8.09 -9.01
CA LYS A 220 -15.30 7.28 -10.23
C LYS A 220 -15.43 8.13 -11.50
N ASP A 221 -16.21 9.22 -11.45
CA ASP A 221 -16.42 10.13 -12.58
C ASP A 221 -15.19 11.01 -12.89
N PHE A 222 -14.41 11.37 -11.86
CA PHE A 222 -13.25 12.25 -11.98
C PHE A 222 -11.92 11.51 -12.15
N PHE A 223 -11.84 10.22 -11.81
CA PHE A 223 -10.59 9.49 -11.67
C PHE A 223 -9.73 9.52 -12.94
N GLU A 224 -10.33 9.19 -14.09
CA GLU A 224 -9.61 9.12 -15.36
C GLU A 224 -9.10 10.48 -15.84
N VAL A 225 -9.87 11.56 -15.64
CA VAL A 225 -9.44 12.91 -16.02
C VAL A 225 -8.41 13.48 -15.04
N GLU A 226 -8.54 13.20 -13.74
CA GLU A 226 -7.54 13.59 -12.74
C GLU A 226 -6.23 12.83 -12.90
N ARG A 227 -6.27 11.55 -13.30
CA ARG A 227 -5.09 10.76 -13.67
C ARG A 227 -4.33 11.41 -14.83
N LYS A 228 -5.04 11.72 -15.92
CA LYS A 228 -4.47 12.43 -17.08
C LYS A 228 -3.86 13.78 -16.65
N LEU A 229 -4.59 14.55 -15.85
CA LEU A 229 -4.11 15.84 -15.32
C LEU A 229 -2.85 15.69 -14.47
N SER A 230 -2.82 14.76 -13.50
CA SER A 230 -1.64 14.52 -12.66
C SER A 230 -0.41 14.14 -13.49
N HIS A 231 -0.57 13.23 -14.45
CA HIS A 231 0.50 12.84 -15.38
C HIS A 231 1.02 14.03 -16.21
N THR A 232 0.14 14.84 -16.83
CA THR A 232 0.58 16.05 -17.54
C THR A 232 1.26 17.07 -16.61
N ASN A 233 0.77 17.23 -15.38
CA ASN A 233 1.38 18.09 -14.39
C ASN A 233 2.77 17.58 -13.97
N TYR A 234 2.93 16.28 -13.75
CA TYR A 234 4.23 15.66 -13.47
C TYR A 234 5.24 15.93 -14.59
N ILE A 235 4.82 15.74 -15.85
CA ILE A 235 5.71 15.98 -17.00
C ILE A 235 6.14 17.45 -17.07
N ILE A 236 5.18 18.39 -17.05
CA ILE A 236 5.46 19.82 -17.19
C ILE A 236 6.24 20.38 -16.00
N SER A 237 5.89 20.00 -14.76
CA SER A 237 6.38 20.68 -13.55
C SER A 237 7.50 19.96 -12.81
N LEU A 238 7.83 18.70 -13.15
CA LEU A 238 8.87 17.94 -12.46
C LEU A 238 9.81 17.24 -13.44
N TYR A 239 9.29 16.45 -14.38
CA TYR A 239 10.12 15.65 -15.29
C TYR A 239 10.94 16.51 -16.25
N ILE A 240 10.30 17.45 -16.97
CA ILE A 240 11.00 18.37 -17.87
C ILE A 240 11.99 19.25 -17.10
N GLN A 241 11.60 19.78 -15.93
CA GLN A 241 12.51 20.56 -15.08
C GLN A 241 13.71 19.74 -14.61
N LYS A 242 13.51 18.45 -14.28
CA LYS A 242 14.58 17.55 -13.89
C LYS A 242 15.55 17.31 -15.04
N ILE A 243 15.04 17.00 -16.24
CA ILE A 243 15.84 16.83 -17.48
C ILE A 243 16.65 18.11 -17.77
N GLN A 244 16.01 19.27 -17.79
CA GLN A 244 16.68 20.56 -18.00
C GLN A 244 17.77 20.81 -16.93
N SER A 245 17.46 20.57 -15.66
CA SER A 245 18.44 20.74 -14.56
C SER A 245 19.63 19.77 -14.64
N SER A 246 19.41 18.54 -15.13
CA SER A 246 20.47 17.56 -15.36
C SER A 246 21.34 17.95 -16.55
N PHE A 247 20.74 18.47 -17.63
CA PHE A 247 21.45 18.96 -18.81
C PHE A 247 22.30 20.20 -18.48
N SER A 248 21.74 21.20 -17.78
CA SER A 248 22.50 22.36 -17.30
C SER A 248 23.68 21.95 -16.40
N LYS A 249 23.48 20.97 -15.51
CA LYS A 249 24.57 20.41 -14.70
C LYS A 249 25.66 19.74 -15.55
N LEU A 250 25.28 19.02 -16.61
CA LEU A 250 26.24 18.43 -17.54
C LEU A 250 27.08 19.51 -18.26
N THR A 251 26.44 20.58 -18.73
CA THR A 251 27.14 21.70 -19.41
C THR A 251 28.03 22.54 -18.48
N THR A 252 27.68 22.66 -17.20
CA THR A 252 28.44 23.49 -16.23
C THR A 252 29.45 22.69 -15.39
N ALA A 253 29.38 21.36 -15.37
CA ALA A 253 30.33 20.54 -14.62
C ALA A 253 31.75 20.68 -15.18
N GLN A 254 32.67 21.29 -14.43
CA GLN A 254 34.04 21.48 -14.90
C GLN A 254 34.89 20.19 -14.76
N ASN A 255 34.99 19.59 -13.57
CA ASN A 255 36.13 18.72 -13.25
C ASN A 255 35.89 17.22 -12.90
N ASN A 256 34.66 16.67 -12.87
CA ASN A 256 34.46 15.23 -12.57
C ASN A 256 33.92 14.41 -13.75
N GLN A 257 34.81 13.65 -14.41
CA GLN A 257 34.49 12.79 -15.56
C GLN A 257 33.52 11.64 -15.20
N ALA A 258 33.60 11.11 -13.96
CA ALA A 258 32.72 10.03 -13.52
C ALA A 258 31.26 10.50 -13.40
N ASP A 259 31.05 11.72 -12.89
CA ASP A 259 29.70 12.30 -12.76
C ASP A 259 29.14 12.74 -14.11
N LYS A 260 29.97 13.27 -15.02
CA LYS A 260 29.59 13.52 -16.43
C LYS A 260 29.08 12.25 -17.09
N THR A 261 29.83 11.14 -16.96
CA THR A 261 29.46 9.84 -17.54
C THR A 261 28.12 9.33 -17.02
N LYS A 262 27.83 9.51 -15.71
CA LYS A 262 26.53 9.16 -15.12
C LYS A 262 25.40 10.06 -15.64
N LEU A 263 25.63 11.37 -15.72
CA LEU A 263 24.64 12.34 -16.22
C LEU A 263 24.30 12.12 -17.70
N ILE A 264 25.30 11.80 -18.52
CA ILE A 264 25.11 11.43 -19.93
C ILE A 264 24.21 10.19 -20.03
N LYS A 265 24.56 9.08 -19.36
CA LYS A 265 23.75 7.84 -19.37
C LYS A 265 22.32 8.06 -18.87
N LEU A 266 22.14 8.86 -17.81
CA LEU A 266 20.82 9.25 -17.32
C LEU A 266 20.04 10.00 -18.42
N LEU A 267 20.63 11.02 -19.03
CA LEU A 267 19.95 11.82 -20.05
C LEU A 267 19.66 11.01 -21.33
N GLU A 268 20.58 10.17 -21.79
CA GLU A 268 20.37 9.23 -22.91
C GLU A 268 19.15 8.34 -22.65
N ASN A 269 19.12 7.65 -21.50
CA ASN A 269 18.00 6.81 -21.08
C ASN A 269 16.67 7.58 -21.07
N GLU A 270 16.66 8.78 -20.47
CA GLU A 270 15.44 9.58 -20.32
C GLU A 270 14.95 10.20 -21.63
N LEU A 271 15.85 10.59 -22.54
CA LEU A 271 15.50 11.08 -23.88
C LEU A 271 14.90 9.93 -24.71
N ILE A 272 15.49 8.73 -24.67
CA ILE A 272 14.94 7.51 -25.31
C ILE A 272 13.60 7.09 -24.70
N LYS A 273 13.44 7.20 -23.37
CA LYS A 273 12.18 6.93 -22.66
C LYS A 273 11.10 7.96 -23.05
N PHE A 274 11.48 9.22 -23.18
CA PHE A 274 10.57 10.30 -23.52
C PHE A 274 10.13 10.26 -24.99
N SER A 275 10.99 9.84 -25.93
CA SER A 275 10.64 9.68 -27.36
C SER A 275 9.44 8.73 -27.55
N LYS A 276 9.43 7.60 -26.83
CA LYS A 276 8.32 6.63 -26.78
C LYS A 276 7.00 7.22 -26.27
N THR A 277 7.08 8.27 -25.44
CA THR A 277 5.93 8.93 -24.81
C THR A 277 5.45 10.15 -25.61
N SER A 278 6.36 10.84 -26.29
CA SER A 278 6.11 12.08 -27.03
C SER A 278 5.77 11.86 -28.50
N LEU A 279 6.14 10.70 -29.09
CA LEU A 279 6.09 10.40 -30.53
C LEU A 279 6.85 11.44 -31.35
N GLY A 280 8.12 11.68 -31.00
CA GLY A 280 9.05 12.56 -31.73
C GLY A 280 10.40 11.88 -31.90
N SER A 281 10.86 11.79 -33.15
CA SER A 281 12.15 11.18 -33.52
C SER A 281 13.36 11.99 -33.05
N GLY A 282 13.25 13.32 -32.95
CA GLY A 282 14.34 14.22 -32.54
C GLY A 282 14.95 13.87 -31.17
N PHE A 283 14.17 13.31 -30.24
CA PHE A 283 14.69 12.82 -28.95
C PHE A 283 15.65 11.63 -29.07
N ILE A 284 15.51 10.79 -30.10
CA ILE A 284 16.42 9.67 -30.34
C ILE A 284 17.75 10.18 -30.90
N GLU A 285 17.70 11.16 -31.80
CA GLU A 285 18.88 11.82 -32.35
C GLU A 285 19.65 12.61 -31.28
N LEU A 286 18.93 13.40 -30.46
CA LEU A 286 19.51 14.08 -29.29
C LEU A 286 20.18 13.08 -28.34
N ALA A 287 19.52 11.95 -28.03
CA ALA A 287 20.13 10.92 -27.17
C ALA A 287 21.44 10.36 -27.77
N ASN A 288 21.43 9.96 -29.05
CA ASN A 288 22.59 9.36 -29.70
C ASN A 288 23.80 10.31 -29.82
N ASN A 289 23.53 11.62 -29.95
CA ASN A 289 24.58 12.63 -30.13
C ASN A 289 25.03 13.27 -28.80
N LEU A 290 24.29 13.09 -27.69
CA LEU A 290 24.56 13.75 -26.40
C LEU A 290 26.01 13.59 -25.94
N ALA A 291 26.55 12.37 -25.95
CA ALA A 291 27.90 12.10 -25.46
C ALA A 291 29.02 12.85 -26.21
N LYS A 292 28.77 13.24 -27.46
CA LYS A 292 29.72 13.98 -28.32
C LYS A 292 29.48 15.48 -28.25
N ASP A 293 28.22 15.88 -28.42
CA ASP A 293 27.89 17.22 -28.87
C ASP A 293 27.23 18.11 -27.80
N TYR A 294 26.99 17.61 -26.57
CA TYR A 294 26.25 18.34 -25.51
C TYR A 294 26.70 19.77 -25.22
N ASN A 295 27.97 20.12 -25.53
CA ASN A 295 28.53 21.44 -25.27
C ASN A 295 28.48 22.39 -26.50
N THR A 296 28.08 21.93 -27.69
CA THR A 296 27.92 22.83 -28.84
C THR A 296 26.68 23.70 -28.68
N GLU A 297 26.73 24.93 -29.17
CA GLU A 297 25.56 25.84 -29.13
C GLU A 297 24.41 25.34 -30.02
N GLU A 298 24.73 24.63 -31.09
CA GLU A 298 23.76 23.93 -31.93
C GLU A 298 23.00 22.85 -31.14
N TYR A 299 23.70 21.95 -30.45
CA TYR A 299 23.05 20.92 -29.64
C TYR A 299 22.20 21.54 -28.51
N LYS A 300 22.73 22.54 -27.80
CA LYS A 300 21.99 23.28 -26.75
C LYS A 300 20.70 23.91 -27.30
N THR A 301 20.76 24.49 -28.50
CA THR A 301 19.60 25.10 -29.17
C THR A 301 18.57 24.04 -29.55
N SER A 302 18.99 22.97 -30.23
CA SER A 302 18.11 21.86 -30.63
C SER A 302 17.46 21.17 -29.42
N PHE A 303 18.21 20.90 -28.35
CA PHE A 303 17.70 20.34 -27.11
C PHE A 303 16.62 21.22 -26.47
N ASN A 304 16.86 22.54 -26.36
CA ASN A 304 15.91 23.46 -25.76
C ASN A 304 14.62 23.59 -26.61
N ASN A 305 14.75 23.67 -27.93
CA ASN A 305 13.62 23.72 -28.86
C ASN A 305 12.74 22.46 -28.72
N GLU A 306 13.34 21.27 -28.74
CA GLU A 306 12.61 20.00 -28.68
C GLU A 306 11.87 19.83 -27.33
N ILE A 307 12.52 20.24 -26.23
CA ILE A 307 11.91 20.29 -24.90
C ILE A 307 10.75 21.29 -24.85
N GLU A 308 10.88 22.48 -25.47
CA GLU A 308 9.81 23.47 -25.51
C GLU A 308 8.60 23.00 -26.34
N VAL A 309 8.83 22.43 -27.53
CA VAL A 309 7.78 21.85 -28.37
C VAL A 309 6.96 20.82 -27.60
N VAL A 310 7.62 19.91 -26.88
CA VAL A 310 6.92 18.90 -26.08
C VAL A 310 6.24 19.50 -24.83
N LYS A 311 6.87 20.47 -24.15
CA LYS A 311 6.25 21.20 -23.04
C LYS A 311 4.94 21.86 -23.48
N ASN A 312 4.95 22.53 -24.64
CA ASN A 312 3.77 23.17 -25.23
C ASN A 312 2.70 22.14 -25.65
N LYS A 313 3.09 20.99 -26.22
CA LYS A 313 2.19 19.84 -26.50
C LYS A 313 1.50 19.32 -25.23
N PHE A 314 2.22 19.21 -24.11
CA PHE A 314 1.64 18.81 -22.82
C PHE A 314 0.79 19.89 -22.16
N ILE A 315 1.13 21.18 -22.30
CA ILE A 315 0.27 22.30 -21.86
C ILE A 315 -1.06 22.28 -22.63
N GLY A 316 -1.05 22.01 -23.93
CA GLY A 316 -2.25 21.81 -24.75
C GLY A 316 -3.12 20.65 -24.24
N LYS A 317 -2.52 19.48 -23.96
CA LYS A 317 -3.20 18.34 -23.33
C LYS A 317 -3.81 18.72 -21.96
N GLN A 318 -3.04 19.41 -21.11
CA GLN A 318 -3.50 19.85 -19.79
C GLN A 318 -4.73 20.78 -19.88
N LYS A 319 -4.74 21.74 -20.83
CA LYS A 319 -5.90 22.61 -21.09
C LYS A 319 -7.14 21.79 -21.50
N LYS A 320 -6.98 20.80 -22.39
CA LYS A 320 -8.06 19.88 -22.79
C LYS A 320 -8.64 19.12 -21.59
N TYR A 321 -7.79 18.53 -20.76
CA TYR A 321 -8.23 17.74 -19.60
C TYR A 321 -8.85 18.60 -18.49
N LYS A 322 -8.44 19.87 -18.33
CA LYS A 322 -9.13 20.82 -17.44
C LYS A 322 -10.57 21.06 -17.90
N LYS A 323 -10.79 21.30 -19.20
CA LYS A 323 -12.14 21.46 -19.79
C LYS A 323 -13.00 20.19 -19.67
N GLU A 324 -12.41 19.01 -19.83
CA GLU A 324 -13.04 17.70 -19.59
C GLU A 324 -13.53 17.60 -18.13
N LYS A 325 -12.67 17.92 -17.15
CA LYS A 325 -13.04 17.94 -15.72
C LYS A 325 -14.13 18.96 -15.38
N GLU A 326 -14.05 20.17 -15.93
CA GLU A 326 -15.08 21.21 -15.76
C GLU A 326 -16.44 20.78 -16.33
N THR A 327 -16.44 20.01 -17.42
CA THR A 327 -17.66 19.49 -18.04
C THR A 327 -18.32 18.44 -17.14
N ILE A 328 -17.53 17.51 -16.58
CA ILE A 328 -18.00 16.53 -15.59
C ILE A 328 -18.58 17.24 -14.34
N TYR A 329 -17.88 18.25 -13.81
CA TYR A 329 -18.39 19.07 -12.70
C TYR A 329 -19.74 19.73 -13.02
N LYS A 330 -19.85 20.44 -14.15
CA LYS A 330 -21.10 21.12 -14.56
C LYS A 330 -22.26 20.14 -14.74
N ASN A 331 -21.99 18.97 -15.32
CA ASN A 331 -23.00 17.92 -15.49
C ASN A 331 -23.47 17.38 -14.13
N LEU A 332 -22.56 17.05 -13.22
CA LEU A 332 -22.92 16.56 -11.88
C LEU A 332 -23.66 17.62 -11.06
N VAL A 333 -23.24 18.90 -11.09
CA VAL A 333 -23.95 20.01 -10.43
C VAL A 333 -25.38 20.13 -10.96
N LYS A 334 -25.59 20.00 -12.28
CA LYS A 334 -26.93 20.04 -12.88
C LYS A 334 -27.77 18.83 -12.45
N THR A 335 -27.23 17.61 -12.52
CA THR A 335 -27.94 16.37 -12.19
C THR A 335 -28.29 16.26 -10.70
N LEU A 336 -27.42 16.75 -9.81
CA LEU A 336 -27.62 16.70 -8.36
C LEU A 336 -28.51 17.84 -7.82
N GLY A 337 -28.91 18.81 -8.63
CA GLY A 337 -29.76 19.93 -8.21
C GLY A 337 -29.02 21.11 -7.56
N GLY A 338 -27.75 21.35 -7.95
CA GLY A 338 -26.99 22.55 -7.61
C GLY A 338 -25.73 22.30 -6.77
N GLU A 339 -24.93 23.36 -6.59
CA GLU A 339 -23.60 23.26 -5.98
C GLU A 339 -23.62 22.74 -4.54
N LYS A 340 -24.63 23.10 -3.74
CA LYS A 340 -24.78 22.59 -2.37
C LYS A 340 -24.99 21.07 -2.33
N ALA A 341 -25.73 20.52 -3.30
CA ALA A 341 -25.94 19.08 -3.41
C ALA A 341 -24.67 18.37 -3.90
N PHE A 342 -23.93 18.95 -4.84
CA PHE A 342 -22.62 18.46 -5.27
C PHE A 342 -21.59 18.45 -4.12
N LEU A 343 -21.53 19.52 -3.32
CA LEU A 343 -20.64 19.59 -2.15
C LEU A 343 -20.96 18.49 -1.14
N LYS A 344 -22.25 18.29 -0.81
CA LYS A 344 -22.69 17.20 0.06
C LYS A 344 -22.34 15.83 -0.52
N PHE A 345 -22.60 15.61 -1.82
CA PHE A 345 -22.25 14.36 -2.51
C PHE A 345 -20.74 14.07 -2.44
N LYS A 346 -19.89 15.09 -2.54
CA LYS A 346 -18.45 14.95 -2.30
C LYS A 346 -18.15 14.61 -0.82
N GLU A 347 -18.75 15.34 0.12
CA GLU A 347 -18.56 15.13 1.56
C GLU A 347 -18.95 13.72 2.04
N ASP A 348 -19.98 13.13 1.42
CA ASP A 348 -20.52 11.80 1.73
C ASP A 348 -19.73 10.65 1.04
N ASN A 349 -18.81 10.92 0.10
CA ASN A 349 -18.16 9.87 -0.71
C ASN A 349 -16.63 9.96 -0.85
N HIS A 350 -16.04 11.17 -0.78
CA HIS A 350 -14.60 11.37 -0.94
C HIS A 350 -13.92 11.60 0.42
N ASN A 351 -13.07 10.68 0.86
CA ASN A 351 -12.33 10.81 2.12
C ASN A 351 -10.92 11.42 1.92
N GLN A 352 -10.66 12.54 2.59
CA GLN A 352 -9.40 13.29 2.47
C GLN A 352 -8.19 12.52 3.04
N SER A 353 -8.39 11.68 4.07
CA SER A 353 -7.31 10.87 4.66
C SER A 353 -6.83 9.81 3.66
N VAL A 354 -7.75 9.01 3.10
CA VAL A 354 -7.45 8.04 2.03
C VAL A 354 -6.79 8.73 0.83
N ALA A 355 -7.28 9.90 0.42
CA ALA A 355 -6.66 10.70 -0.63
C ALA A 355 -5.21 11.12 -0.27
N ASN A 356 -4.94 11.50 0.98
CA ASN A 356 -3.60 11.91 1.40
C ASN A 356 -2.59 10.75 1.34
N TYR A 357 -2.99 9.53 1.70
CA TYR A 357 -2.16 8.33 1.57
C TYR A 357 -1.98 7.93 0.09
N ALA A 358 -3.06 7.77 -0.67
CA ALA A 358 -3.03 7.30 -2.05
C ALA A 358 -2.27 8.26 -3.00
N LEU A 359 -2.30 9.56 -2.72
CA LEU A 359 -1.59 10.59 -3.48
C LEU A 359 -0.21 10.95 -2.88
N SER A 360 0.25 10.24 -1.84
CA SER A 360 1.52 10.53 -1.15
C SER A 360 1.66 12.00 -0.77
N ARG A 361 0.62 12.61 -0.17
CA ARG A 361 0.58 14.06 0.08
C ARG A 361 1.67 14.54 1.04
N TYR A 362 1.97 13.75 2.07
CA TYR A 362 2.97 14.08 3.10
C TYR A 362 4.43 13.94 2.64
N ASP A 363 4.69 13.29 1.50
CA ASP A 363 6.06 13.03 1.04
C ASP A 363 6.69 14.27 0.40
N PHE A 364 7.86 14.71 0.87
CA PHE A 364 8.55 15.85 0.26
C PHE A 364 9.09 15.51 -1.15
N ASN A 365 9.64 14.32 -1.33
CA ASN A 365 10.21 13.87 -2.61
C ASN A 365 9.11 13.41 -3.57
N LYS A 366 8.91 14.16 -4.66
CA LYS A 366 7.93 13.85 -5.72
C LYS A 366 8.55 13.20 -6.97
N ILE A 367 9.87 13.19 -7.06
CA ILE A 367 10.68 12.65 -8.16
C ILE A 367 12.04 12.24 -7.61
N THR A 368 12.62 11.17 -8.14
CA THR A 368 13.87 10.57 -7.67
C THR A 368 14.68 10.06 -8.87
N VAL A 369 15.94 9.66 -8.64
CA VAL A 369 16.80 9.04 -9.67
C VAL A 369 17.40 7.77 -9.10
N VAL A 370 17.16 6.65 -9.77
CA VAL A 370 17.62 5.30 -9.39
C VAL A 370 18.12 4.62 -10.66
N ASP A 371 19.27 3.94 -10.61
CA ASP A 371 19.84 3.16 -11.73
C ASP A 371 19.97 3.90 -13.08
N ASN A 372 20.23 5.21 -13.03
CA ASN A 372 20.22 6.13 -14.19
C ASN A 372 18.86 6.24 -14.90
N GLU A 373 17.77 6.14 -14.14
CA GLU A 373 16.39 6.37 -14.55
C GLU A 373 15.70 7.36 -13.60
N ILE A 374 14.85 8.24 -14.13
CA ILE A 374 13.98 9.14 -13.35
C ILE A 374 12.69 8.38 -12.99
N ILE A 375 12.45 8.22 -11.69
CA ILE A 375 11.25 7.57 -11.17
C ILE A 375 10.28 8.62 -10.62
N GLN A 376 8.99 8.50 -11.00
CA GLN A 376 7.91 9.29 -10.45
C GLN A 376 7.54 8.76 -9.04
N LEU A 377 7.48 9.66 -8.05
CA LEU A 377 6.95 9.39 -6.70
C LEU A 377 5.67 10.20 -6.42
N LYS A 378 5.31 11.11 -7.32
CA LYS A 378 4.13 11.99 -7.23
C LYS A 378 2.85 11.23 -7.55
N ASP A 379 1.82 11.44 -6.73
CA ASP A 379 0.46 10.94 -6.94
C ASP A 379 0.42 9.45 -7.36
N PRO A 380 0.91 8.48 -6.54
CA PRO A 380 1.07 7.07 -6.93
C PRO A 380 -0.19 6.42 -7.52
N ILE A 381 -1.36 6.76 -6.95
CA ILE A 381 -2.69 6.34 -7.43
C ILE A 381 -3.08 6.85 -8.82
N TYR A 382 -2.32 7.81 -9.37
CA TYR A 382 -2.47 8.32 -10.73
C TYR A 382 -1.33 7.92 -11.68
N GLN A 383 -0.34 7.17 -11.20
CA GLN A 383 0.76 6.67 -12.01
C GLN A 383 0.44 5.27 -12.54
N ILE A 384 0.51 5.08 -13.85
CA ILE A 384 0.41 3.76 -14.48
C ILE A 384 1.79 3.08 -14.37
N PRO A 385 1.88 1.80 -13.94
CA PRO A 385 3.16 1.10 -13.84
C PRO A 385 3.78 0.81 -15.21
N GLU A 386 5.11 0.68 -15.21
CA GLU A 386 5.94 0.39 -16.39
C GLU A 386 6.23 -1.11 -16.58
N SER A 387 6.20 -1.90 -15.50
CA SER A 387 6.47 -3.34 -15.52
C SER A 387 5.28 -4.12 -16.07
N ASN A 388 5.55 -5.09 -16.95
CA ASN A 388 4.56 -5.99 -17.57
C ASN A 388 4.45 -7.36 -16.89
N TYR A 389 4.96 -7.52 -15.66
CA TYR A 389 4.99 -8.78 -14.90
C TYR A 389 4.29 -8.68 -13.53
N GLY A 390 3.25 -7.85 -13.42
CA GLY A 390 2.41 -7.69 -12.22
C GLY A 390 3.01 -6.82 -11.11
N ARG A 391 4.34 -6.75 -10.98
CA ARG A 391 5.00 -5.84 -10.02
C ARG A 391 4.77 -4.38 -10.40
N ALA A 392 4.44 -3.56 -9.40
CA ALA A 392 4.18 -2.12 -9.53
C ALA A 392 4.57 -1.39 -8.25
N HIS A 393 4.56 -0.07 -8.26
CA HIS A 393 4.61 0.74 -7.05
C HIS A 393 3.35 0.55 -6.19
N PHE A 394 3.46 0.90 -4.90
CA PHE A 394 2.35 0.79 -3.94
C PHE A 394 1.26 1.82 -4.24
N TYR A 395 -0.01 1.42 -4.09
CA TYR A 395 -1.20 2.16 -4.50
C TYR A 395 -1.32 2.42 -6.01
N ALA A 396 -0.61 1.68 -6.88
CA ALA A 396 -0.88 1.76 -8.32
C ALA A 396 -2.37 1.47 -8.62
N PRO A 397 -3.02 2.20 -9.55
CA PRO A 397 -4.45 2.05 -9.84
C PRO A 397 -4.80 0.87 -10.74
N VAL A 398 -3.78 0.30 -11.40
CA VAL A 398 -3.80 -0.91 -12.21
C VAL A 398 -2.47 -1.64 -12.04
N LYS A 399 -2.45 -2.94 -12.32
CA LYS A 399 -1.25 -3.77 -12.47
C LYS A 399 -1.22 -4.31 -13.91
N LYS A 400 -0.02 -4.51 -14.48
CA LYS A 400 0.13 -4.94 -15.88
C LYS A 400 0.68 -6.35 -15.99
N ILE A 401 0.04 -7.21 -16.78
CA ILE A 401 0.58 -8.51 -17.17
C ILE A 401 0.56 -8.60 -18.71
N ALA A 402 1.71 -8.84 -19.33
CA ALA A 402 1.82 -9.02 -20.79
C ALA A 402 1.15 -7.90 -21.62
N GLY A 403 1.19 -6.65 -21.13
CA GLY A 403 0.56 -5.48 -21.76
C GLY A 403 -0.91 -5.25 -21.40
N ILE A 404 -1.59 -6.21 -20.76
CA ILE A 404 -2.97 -6.07 -20.28
C ILE A 404 -2.98 -5.32 -18.94
N GLU A 405 -3.75 -4.24 -18.84
CA GLU A 405 -4.01 -3.51 -17.59
C GLU A 405 -5.17 -4.15 -16.82
N ILE A 406 -4.90 -4.63 -15.60
CA ILE A 406 -5.86 -5.23 -14.67
C ILE A 406 -6.04 -4.27 -13.50
N ASP A 407 -7.28 -4.05 -13.06
CA ASP A 407 -7.54 -3.25 -11.86
C ASP A 407 -6.84 -3.83 -10.63
N THR A 408 -6.18 -2.98 -9.83
CA THR A 408 -5.45 -3.41 -8.64
C THR A 408 -6.34 -4.13 -7.62
N TYR A 409 -7.63 -3.78 -7.50
CA TYR A 409 -8.55 -4.51 -6.63
C TYR A 409 -8.65 -6.00 -7.04
N TRP A 410 -8.94 -6.26 -8.32
CA TRP A 410 -9.09 -7.62 -8.84
C TRP A 410 -7.77 -8.39 -8.92
N PHE A 411 -6.67 -7.71 -9.28
CA PHE A 411 -5.33 -8.30 -9.26
C PHE A 411 -4.96 -8.76 -7.85
N ASN A 412 -5.10 -7.88 -6.86
CA ASN A 412 -4.72 -8.16 -5.47
C ASN A 412 -5.61 -9.26 -4.86
N LEU A 413 -6.92 -9.26 -5.16
CA LEU A 413 -7.82 -10.35 -4.80
C LEU A 413 -7.37 -11.69 -5.39
N THR A 414 -6.98 -11.72 -6.67
CA THR A 414 -6.45 -12.92 -7.33
C THR A 414 -5.18 -13.42 -6.64
N ILE A 415 -4.26 -12.53 -6.23
CA ILE A 415 -3.05 -12.93 -5.50
C ILE A 415 -3.40 -13.51 -4.12
N ILE A 416 -4.37 -12.95 -3.38
CA ILE A 416 -4.83 -13.51 -2.10
C ILE A 416 -5.37 -14.94 -2.31
N TRP A 417 -6.15 -15.17 -3.37
CA TRP A 417 -6.62 -16.52 -3.71
C TRP A 417 -5.52 -17.47 -4.20
N LEU A 418 -4.48 -16.97 -4.89
CA LEU A 418 -3.30 -17.75 -5.25
C LEU A 418 -2.51 -18.18 -3.99
N MET A 419 -2.28 -17.26 -3.05
CA MET A 419 -1.66 -17.57 -1.75
C MET A 419 -2.49 -18.58 -0.96
N THR A 420 -3.83 -18.44 -1.00
CA THR A 420 -4.79 -19.38 -0.42
C THR A 420 -4.64 -20.77 -1.05
N ALA A 421 -4.63 -20.88 -2.38
CA ALA A 421 -4.44 -22.15 -3.09
C ALA A 421 -3.08 -22.82 -2.77
N ILE A 422 -2.01 -22.03 -2.66
CA ILE A 422 -0.68 -22.52 -2.24
C ILE A 422 -0.74 -23.08 -0.82
N MET A 423 -1.32 -22.35 0.15
CA MET A 423 -1.47 -22.82 1.54
C MET A 423 -2.36 -24.06 1.64
N TYR A 424 -3.39 -24.18 0.80
CA TYR A 424 -4.23 -25.36 0.69
C TYR A 424 -3.44 -26.57 0.17
N PHE A 425 -2.63 -26.41 -0.88
CA PHE A 425 -1.79 -27.49 -1.40
C PHE A 425 -0.74 -27.95 -0.38
N ILE A 426 -0.06 -27.00 0.30
CA ILE A 426 0.87 -27.27 1.40
C ILE A 426 0.20 -28.09 2.53
N LEU A 427 -1.05 -27.75 2.87
CA LEU A 427 -1.85 -28.48 3.85
C LEU A 427 -2.25 -29.88 3.36
N LEU A 428 -2.59 -30.06 2.08
CA LEU A 428 -2.94 -31.36 1.52
C LEU A 428 -1.77 -32.36 1.59
N VAL A 429 -0.54 -31.91 1.35
CA VAL A 429 0.65 -32.80 1.33
C VAL A 429 1.38 -32.91 2.68
N ASP A 430 0.89 -32.26 3.74
CA ASP A 430 1.50 -32.18 5.07
C ASP A 430 2.92 -31.57 5.08
N PHE A 431 3.23 -30.67 4.15
CA PHE A 431 4.61 -30.21 3.90
C PHE A 431 5.27 -29.61 5.15
N ILE A 432 4.59 -28.67 5.82
CA ILE A 432 5.12 -27.99 7.02
C ILE A 432 5.28 -29.00 8.17
N ARG A 433 4.31 -29.90 8.35
CA ARG A 433 4.37 -30.95 9.38
C ARG A 433 5.56 -31.88 9.16
N ARG A 434 5.76 -32.38 7.94
CA ARG A 434 6.92 -33.22 7.58
C ARG A 434 8.24 -32.48 7.81
N GLY A 435 8.30 -31.18 7.51
CA GLY A 435 9.46 -30.33 7.81
C GLY A 435 9.75 -30.24 9.32
N VAL A 436 8.72 -30.07 10.15
CA VAL A 436 8.86 -30.04 11.62
C VAL A 436 9.31 -31.40 12.17
N GLU A 437 8.70 -32.50 11.70
CA GLU A 437 9.09 -33.87 12.08
C GLU A 437 10.55 -34.18 11.68
N TYR A 438 10.99 -33.74 10.49
CA TYR A 438 12.38 -33.85 10.03
C TYR A 438 13.37 -33.05 10.90
N ILE A 439 13.02 -31.81 11.28
CA ILE A 439 13.85 -30.99 12.19
C ILE A 439 13.95 -31.63 13.58
N GLN A 440 12.87 -32.24 14.09
CA GLN A 440 12.88 -32.99 15.34
C GLN A 440 13.81 -34.22 15.23
N HIS A 441 13.73 -34.97 14.13
CA HIS A 441 14.59 -36.12 13.87
C HIS A 441 16.08 -35.74 13.77
N LEU A 442 16.41 -34.64 13.07
CA LEU A 442 17.77 -34.10 13.03
C LEU A 442 18.29 -33.69 14.43
N LYS A 443 17.43 -33.13 15.28
CA LYS A 443 17.78 -32.79 16.68
C LYS A 443 18.02 -34.05 17.53
N SER A 444 17.28 -35.14 17.32
CA SER A 444 17.56 -36.41 18.00
C SER A 444 18.85 -37.08 17.50
N ILE A 445 19.16 -37.00 16.19
CA ILE A 445 20.41 -37.54 15.64
C ILE A 445 21.63 -36.74 16.12
N LYS A 446 21.56 -35.41 16.12
CA LYS A 446 22.68 -34.54 16.54
C LYS A 446 22.98 -34.54 18.05
N GLY A 447 22.30 -35.39 18.83
CA GLY A 447 22.74 -35.75 20.18
C GLY A 447 23.06 -34.56 21.07
N TRP A 448 22.09 -33.66 21.32
CA TRP A 448 22.27 -32.65 22.35
C TRP A 448 22.45 -33.37 23.69
N SER A 449 23.69 -33.34 24.19
CA SER A 449 24.20 -34.22 25.23
C SER A 449 23.32 -34.18 26.48
N LYS A 450 22.57 -35.26 26.74
CA LYS A 450 21.95 -35.53 28.05
C LYS A 450 23.02 -35.94 29.08
N LYS A 451 24.04 -35.10 29.25
CA LYS A 451 25.15 -35.29 30.20
C LYS A 451 25.58 -34.00 30.90
N VAL A 452 24.68 -33.00 30.96
CA VAL A 452 24.74 -31.87 31.90
C VAL A 452 23.34 -31.63 32.49
N LEU A 453 22.98 -32.45 33.48
CA LEU A 453 21.91 -32.24 34.48
C LEU A 453 21.92 -33.43 35.49
N ARG A 454 23.08 -33.57 36.14
CA ARG A 454 23.28 -34.32 37.41
C ARG A 454 24.16 -33.47 38.32
N VAL A 455 23.62 -32.34 38.75
CA VAL A 455 23.79 -31.71 40.07
C VAL A 455 22.42 -31.10 40.38
#